data_AF-A0A7C4LJB0-F1
#
_entry.id   AF-A0A7C4LJB0-F1
#
_cell.length_a   1.000
_cell.length_b   1.000
_cell.length_c   1.000
_cell.angle_alpha   90.00
_cell.angle_beta   90.00
_cell.angle_gamma   90.00
#
_symmetry.space_group_name_H-M   'P 1'
#
loop_
_entity.id
_entity.type
_entity.pdbx_description
1 polymer ?
#
loop_
_entity_poly.entity_id
_entity_poly.type
_entity_poly.pdbx_seq_one_letter_code
_entity_poly.pdbx_strand_id
1 'polypeptide(L)'
;MKIVSSRNVAYAEIQKMIEELAERGVELESIELRVLDYLRRFNKCRRAGELVEELGKRGFSEITSVMIANIVPKDLETLKILLNFENRNYEEEFLNEVLKTISEYCSE
;
A
#
# COMPACT_ATOMS: atom_id res chain seq x y z
N MET A 1 -21.17 17.23 -10.68
CA MET A 1 -20.68 15.97 -10.07
C MET A 1 -20.11 16.29 -8.71
N LYS A 2 -20.49 15.60 -7.63
CA LYS A 2 -19.96 15.83 -6.28
C LYS A 2 -19.35 14.51 -5.78
N ILE A 3 -18.12 14.57 -5.30
CA ILE A 3 -17.46 13.42 -4.68
C ILE A 3 -18.12 13.18 -3.31
N VAL A 4 -18.61 11.96 -3.09
CA VAL A 4 -19.27 11.55 -1.84
C VAL A 4 -18.26 10.99 -0.84
N SER A 5 -17.27 10.25 -1.33
CA SER A 5 -16.21 9.66 -0.51
C SER A 5 -14.96 9.40 -1.36
N SER A 6 -13.79 9.40 -0.71
CA SER A 6 -12.50 9.04 -1.30
C SER A 6 -11.68 8.26 -0.28
N ARG A 7 -10.92 7.28 -0.74
CA ARG A 7 -9.96 6.53 0.06
C ARG A 7 -8.70 6.24 -0.75
N ASN A 8 -7.57 6.11 -0.08
CA ASN A 8 -6.33 5.60 -0.67
C ASN A 8 -6.40 4.06 -0.73
N VAL A 9 -5.76 3.48 -1.74
CA VAL A 9 -5.81 2.05 -2.04
C VAL A 9 -4.43 1.53 -2.38
N ALA A 10 -4.07 0.38 -1.83
CA ALA A 10 -2.79 -0.27 -2.11
C ALA A 10 -2.75 -0.87 -3.51
N TYR A 11 -1.54 -1.04 -4.07
CA TYR A 11 -1.32 -1.64 -5.38
C TYR A 11 -1.94 -3.03 -5.52
N ALA A 12 -1.85 -3.85 -4.47
CA ALA A 12 -2.44 -5.19 -4.47
C ALA A 12 -3.97 -5.17 -4.59
N GLU A 13 -4.65 -4.21 -3.96
CA GLU A 13 -6.10 -4.05 -4.09
C GLU A 13 -6.47 -3.65 -5.51
N ILE A 14 -5.78 -2.67 -6.10
CA ILE A 14 -6.07 -2.22 -7.46
C ILE A 14 -5.78 -3.33 -8.48
N GLN A 15 -4.69 -4.06 -8.31
CA GLN A 15 -4.36 -5.18 -9.19
C GLN A 15 -5.50 -6.20 -9.20
N LYS A 16 -5.96 -6.59 -8.01
CA LYS A 16 -7.08 -7.52 -7.84
C LYS A 16 -8.36 -6.98 -8.50
N MET A 17 -8.69 -5.70 -8.31
CA MET A 17 -9.87 -5.09 -8.93
C MET A 17 -9.82 -5.13 -10.46
N ILE A 18 -8.68 -4.81 -11.07
CA ILE A 18 -8.53 -4.82 -12.53
C ILE A 18 -8.58 -6.26 -13.08
N GLU A 19 -7.94 -7.20 -12.40
CA GLU A 19 -7.96 -8.62 -12.78
C GLU A 19 -9.38 -9.20 -12.69
N GLU A 20 -10.12 -8.92 -11.61
CA GLU A 20 -11.53 -9.33 -11.45
C GLU A 20 -12.45 -8.73 -12.53
N LEU A 21 -12.20 -7.50 -12.97
CA LEU A 21 -12.95 -6.90 -14.08
C LEU A 21 -12.70 -7.67 -15.38
N ALA A 22 -11.45 -8.00 -15.67
CA ALA A 22 -11.07 -8.77 -16.85
C ALA A 22 -11.69 -10.18 -16.83
N GLU A 23 -11.66 -10.86 -15.67
CA GLU A 23 -12.29 -12.17 -15.45
C GLU A 23 -13.80 -12.15 -15.68
N ARG A 24 -14.45 -11.02 -15.38
CA ARG A 24 -15.89 -10.80 -15.63
C ARG A 24 -16.21 -10.42 -17.08
N GLY A 25 -15.22 -10.42 -17.97
CA GLY A 25 -15.38 -10.11 -19.38
C GLY A 25 -15.44 -8.62 -19.70
N VAL A 26 -15.01 -7.75 -18.77
CA VAL A 26 -14.86 -6.31 -19.07
C VAL A 26 -13.61 -6.12 -19.91
N GLU A 27 -13.77 -5.50 -21.08
CA GLU A 27 -12.65 -5.17 -21.96
C GLU A 27 -11.82 -4.05 -21.32
N LEU A 28 -10.54 -4.32 -21.08
CA LEU A 28 -9.60 -3.35 -20.53
C LEU A 28 -9.05 -2.46 -21.66
N GLU A 29 -9.12 -1.14 -21.49
CA GLU A 29 -8.53 -0.22 -22.46
C GLU A 29 -7.03 0.00 -22.17
N SER A 30 -6.40 0.83 -23.02
CA SER A 30 -4.96 1.07 -22.99
C SER A 30 -4.41 1.56 -21.64
N ILE A 31 -5.20 2.32 -20.87
CA ILE A 31 -4.77 2.86 -19.58
C ILE A 31 -4.79 1.74 -18.53
N GLU A 32 -5.87 0.97 -18.46
CA GLU A 32 -6.05 -0.13 -17.52
C GLU A 32 -5.00 -1.21 -17.76
N LEU A 33 -4.72 -1.55 -19.03
CA LEU A 33 -3.66 -2.50 -19.40
C LEU A 33 -2.28 -2.02 -18.95
N ARG A 34 -1.99 -0.72 -19.13
CA ARG A 34 -0.71 -0.13 -18.69
C ARG A 34 -0.59 -0.08 -17.17
N VAL A 35 -1.68 0.23 -16.46
CA VAL A 35 -1.73 0.18 -15.00
C VAL A 35 -1.52 -1.25 -14.52
N LEU A 36 -2.16 -2.23 -15.14
CA LEU A 36 -1.99 -3.63 -14.77
C LEU A 36 -0.56 -4.13 -15.00
N ASP A 37 0.09 -3.76 -16.11
CA ASP A 37 1.51 -4.06 -16.35
C ASP A 37 2.40 -3.46 -15.25
N TYR A 38 2.16 -2.19 -14.89
CA TYR A 38 2.88 -1.56 -13.79
C TYR A 38 2.68 -2.32 -12.47
N LEU A 39 1.42 -2.63 -12.11
CA LEU A 39 1.11 -3.30 -10.85
C LEU A 39 1.73 -4.70 -10.78
N ARG A 40 1.70 -5.47 -11.87
CA ARG A 40 2.36 -6.79 -11.94
C ARG A 40 3.87 -6.72 -11.69
N ARG A 41 4.51 -5.62 -12.04
CA ARG A 41 5.96 -5.42 -11.89
C ARG A 41 6.35 -4.83 -10.54
N PHE A 42 5.50 -4.00 -9.95
CA PHE A 42 5.85 -3.17 -8.79
C PHE A 42 5.03 -3.50 -7.53
N ASN A 43 4.07 -4.41 -7.59
CA ASN A 43 3.38 -4.90 -6.41
C ASN A 43 4.31 -5.82 -5.60
N LYS A 44 4.82 -5.31 -4.48
CA LYS A 44 5.75 -6.01 -3.59
C LYS A 44 5.07 -6.78 -2.47
N CYS A 45 3.77 -6.60 -2.25
CA CYS A 45 3.09 -7.15 -1.08
C CYS A 45 1.67 -7.59 -1.40
N ARG A 46 1.45 -8.91 -1.50
CA ARG A 46 0.11 -9.47 -1.74
C ARG A 46 -0.86 -9.22 -0.59
N ARG A 47 -0.35 -9.17 0.64
CA ARG A 47 -1.13 -8.90 1.86
C ARG A 47 -1.16 -7.40 2.22
N ALA A 48 -0.99 -6.51 1.23
CA ALA A 48 -0.93 -5.07 1.47
C ALA A 48 -2.18 -4.52 2.17
N GLY A 49 -3.38 -5.05 1.87
CA GLY A 49 -4.61 -4.63 2.55
C GLY A 49 -4.57 -4.89 4.06
N GLU A 50 -4.13 -6.09 4.46
CA GLU A 50 -3.98 -6.45 5.87
C GLU A 50 -2.92 -5.58 6.57
N LEU A 51 -1.82 -5.29 5.89
CA LEU A 51 -0.78 -4.40 6.40
C LEU A 51 -1.30 -2.96 6.58
N VAL A 52 -2.08 -2.44 5.63
CA VAL A 52 -2.68 -1.09 5.73
C VAL A 52 -3.59 -1.00 6.95
N GLU A 53 -4.43 -2.01 7.18
CA GLU A 53 -5.29 -2.07 8.36
C GLU A 53 -4.48 -2.11 9.67
N GLU A 54 -3.43 -2.92 9.72
CA GLU A 54 -2.56 -3.05 10.89
C GLU A 54 -1.80 -1.76 11.20
N LEU A 55 -1.28 -1.07 10.18
CA LEU A 55 -0.63 0.23 10.34
C LEU A 55 -1.63 1.31 10.78
N GLY A 56 -2.87 1.27 10.26
CA GLY A 56 -3.95 2.13 10.70
C GLY A 56 -4.26 1.97 12.20
N LYS A 57 -4.28 0.73 12.72
CA LYS A 57 -4.46 0.46 14.16
C LYS A 57 -3.33 1.04 15.02
N ARG A 58 -2.13 1.14 14.46
CA ARG A 58 -0.95 1.76 15.10
C ARG A 58 -0.94 3.29 14.99
N GLY A 59 -1.97 3.87 14.37
CA GLY A 59 -2.20 5.30 14.29
C GLY A 59 -1.50 5.98 13.12
N PHE A 60 -1.03 5.24 12.12
CA PHE A 60 -0.60 5.85 10.86
C PHE A 60 -1.80 6.34 10.06
N SER A 61 -1.63 7.45 9.36
CA SER A 61 -2.60 7.96 8.40
C SER A 61 -2.80 6.97 7.24
N GLU A 62 -3.98 6.99 6.62
CA GLU A 62 -4.29 6.09 5.49
C GLU A 62 -3.28 6.22 4.35
N ILE A 63 -2.88 7.45 4.02
CA ILE A 63 -1.88 7.71 2.98
C ILE A 63 -0.51 7.10 3.35
N THR A 64 -0.04 7.27 4.59
CA THR A 64 1.23 6.69 5.04
C THR A 64 1.16 5.16 5.05
N SER A 65 0.08 4.58 5.56
CA SER A 65 -0.12 3.13 5.57
C SER A 65 -0.08 2.53 4.17
N VAL A 66 -0.77 3.15 3.21
CA VAL A 66 -0.76 2.73 1.80
C VAL A 66 0.62 2.87 1.16
N MET A 67 1.31 3.98 1.43
CA MET A 67 2.68 4.20 0.92
C MET A 67 3.65 3.15 1.46
N ILE A 68 3.59 2.84 2.76
CA ILE A 68 4.40 1.79 3.38
C ILE A 68 4.11 0.43 2.74
N ALA A 69 2.85 0.08 2.54
CA ALA A 69 2.47 -1.21 1.95
C ALA A 69 2.87 -1.35 0.47
N ASN A 70 2.90 -0.25 -0.29
CA ASN A 70 3.35 -0.23 -1.68
C ASN A 70 4.89 -0.28 -1.81
N ILE A 71 5.59 0.48 -0.96
CA ILE A 71 7.06 0.63 -1.06
C ILE A 71 7.79 -0.51 -0.36
N VAL A 72 7.23 -1.05 0.72
CA VAL A 72 7.79 -2.11 1.58
C VAL A 72 9.22 -1.74 2.01
N PRO A 73 9.39 -0.72 2.89
CA PRO A 73 10.70 -0.29 3.34
C PRO A 73 11.40 -1.41 4.11
N LYS A 74 12.71 -1.55 3.88
CA LYS A 74 13.54 -2.58 4.53
C LYS A 74 14.45 -2.05 5.63
N ASP A 75 14.51 -0.73 5.77
CA ASP A 75 15.37 -0.02 6.71
C ASP A 75 14.67 1.22 7.27
N LEU A 76 15.21 1.74 8.37
CA LEU A 76 14.65 2.88 9.08
C LEU A 76 14.70 4.16 8.26
N GLU A 77 15.70 4.34 7.39
CA GLU A 77 15.85 5.54 6.59
C GLU A 77 14.72 5.65 5.56
N THR A 78 14.47 4.58 4.82
CA THR A 78 13.36 4.47 3.87
C THR A 78 12.02 4.60 4.58
N LEU A 79 11.85 3.96 5.74
CA LEU A 79 10.62 4.09 6.51
C LEU A 79 10.38 5.54 6.94
N LYS A 80 11.39 6.24 7.46
CA LYS A 80 11.29 7.64 7.90
C LYS A 80 10.89 8.59 6.76
N ILE A 81 11.36 8.34 5.53
CA ILE A 81 10.97 9.14 4.34
C ILE A 81 9.45 9.07 4.11
N LEU A 82 8.82 7.91 4.37
CA LEU A 82 7.37 7.70 4.16
C LEU A 82 6.51 8.30 5.28
N LEU A 83 7.12 8.76 6.37
CA LEU A 83 6.43 9.41 7.48
C LEU A 83 6.24 10.92 7.26
N ASN A 84 6.57 11.44 6.07
CA ASN A 84 6.42 12.85 5.72
C ASN A 84 4.97 13.36 5.78
N PHE A 85 3.97 12.47 5.75
CA PHE A 85 2.55 12.81 5.92
C PHE A 85 2.07 12.75 7.37
N GLU A 86 2.93 12.31 8.29
CA GLU A 86 2.63 12.20 9.72
C GLU A 86 2.97 13.51 10.46
N ASN A 87 2.12 13.89 11.40
CA ASN A 87 2.33 15.09 12.23
C ASN A 87 3.00 14.79 13.58
N ARG A 88 3.60 13.59 13.73
CA ARG A 88 4.24 13.15 14.98
C ARG A 88 5.61 12.53 14.71
N ASN A 89 6.49 12.68 15.69
CA ASN A 89 7.75 11.97 15.73
C ASN A 89 7.53 10.58 16.33
N TYR A 90 8.33 9.63 15.87
CA TYR A 90 8.29 8.24 16.31
C TYR A 90 9.64 7.86 16.91
N GLU A 91 9.60 7.18 18.04
CA GLU A 91 10.79 6.61 18.66
C GLU A 91 11.36 5.48 17.78
N GLU A 92 12.68 5.33 17.80
CA GLU A 92 13.37 4.35 16.96
C GLU A 92 12.93 2.91 17.28
N GLU A 93 12.68 2.59 18.55
CA GLU A 93 12.18 1.29 18.98
C GLU A 93 10.85 0.94 18.30
N PHE A 94 9.91 1.88 18.27
CA PHE A 94 8.62 1.72 17.60
C PHE A 94 8.78 1.53 16.08
N LEU A 95 9.67 2.28 15.44
CA LEU A 95 9.92 2.14 14.00
C LEU A 95 10.55 0.78 13.66
N ASN A 96 11.39 0.23 14.53
CA ASN A 96 11.91 -1.11 14.37
C ASN A 96 10.82 -2.18 14.49
N GLU A 97 9.85 -2.01 15.39
CA GLU A 97 8.67 -2.89 15.45
C GLU A 97 7.84 -2.82 14.17
N VAL A 98 7.66 -1.62 13.62
CA VAL A 98 6.93 -1.43 12.36
C VAL A 98 7.64 -2.15 11.21
N LEU A 99 8.98 -2.09 11.12
CA LEU A 99 9.74 -2.85 10.12
C LEU A 99 9.54 -4.37 10.24
N LYS A 100 9.45 -4.90 11.48
CA LYS A 100 9.13 -6.31 11.70
C LYS A 100 7.72 -6.64 11.23
N THR A 101 6.74 -5.80 11.55
CA THR A 101 5.37 -5.98 11.04
C THR A 101 5.34 -5.98 9.52
N ILE A 102 6.05 -5.06 8.86
CA ILE A 102 6.12 -5.01 7.39
C ILE A 102 6.67 -6.33 6.82
N SER A 103 7.72 -6.90 7.41
CA SER A 103 8.31 -8.16 6.93
C SER A 103 7.42 -9.38 7.15
N GLU A 104 6.61 -9.40 8.20
CA GLU A 104 5.61 -10.44 8.48
C GLU A 104 4.47 -10.48 7.45
N TYR A 105 4.07 -9.31 6.93
CA TYR A 105 3.01 -9.23 5.91
C TYR A 105 3.55 -9.36 4.49
N CYS A 106 4.74 -8.82 4.22
CA CYS A 106 5.29 -8.65 2.88
C CYS A 106 6.60 -9.43 2.68
N SER A 107 6.64 -10.68 3.15
CA SER A 107 7.78 -11.58 2.92
C SER A 107 7.98 -11.80 1.41
N GLU A 108 9.23 -11.78 0.95
CA GLU A 108 9.62 -12.01 -0.46
C GLU A 108 9.04 -13.30 -1.05
#